data_AF-A0A368FBN7-F1
#
_entry.id   AF-A0A368FBN7-F1
#
_cell.length_a   1.000
_cell.length_b   1.000
_cell.length_c   1.000
_cell.angle_alpha   90.00
_cell.angle_beta   90.00
_cell.angle_gamma   90.00
#
_symmetry.space_group_name_H-M   'P 1'
#
loop_
_entity.id
_entity.type
_entity.pdbx_description
1 polymer ?
#
loop_
_entity_poly.entity_id
_entity_poly.type
_entity_poly.pdbx_seq_one_letter_code
_entity_poly.pdbx_strand_id
1 'polypeptide(L)'
;MGSKRMRASVQQSQALQSMFSTGSNPFVDQGALYNQGSTDAMGGFACYMDSATQIYLNLPQVRKALHIPDSLPPWVDCNIPVNSQYYHQQNHDMTPVFQSTIDSGYHLNMLVYNGDVDMACNFLGDEWFMENLAGSLYKFELLSDRFAWNYTRGSFLPQLGGYVKSWTYNRTYIDLLTVKGAGHFVPLDRPGPALQMIYNFMHTGNYNNSVPFSLDPQPLLSQFAAPPKPSFTRKQADRVWSLPGVTYELNFKQYSGYLNGVPGNYLHYWLLESQTNPQSDPLVLWLNGGPGCSSLMGLLSELGPFHPNSDGMTLFENVYSWNKAANMLFLESPRNVGFSTQNMSINPDTVYNDEKTAYDSMLALKDFLTVFPEYNGRQFFVTG
;
A
#
# COMPACT_ATOMS: atom_id res chain seq x y z
N MET A 1 -37.53 -4.11 -2.17
CA MET A 1 -36.63 -3.86 -3.31
C MET A 1 -36.09 -2.44 -3.18
N GLY A 2 -34.76 -2.26 -3.22
CA GLY A 2 -34.13 -0.93 -3.23
C GLY A 2 -32.93 -0.77 -2.31
N SER A 3 -31.90 -1.60 -2.46
CA SER A 3 -30.59 -1.37 -1.84
C SER A 3 -29.81 -0.35 -2.68
N LYS A 4 -29.60 0.87 -2.14
CA LYS A 4 -28.61 1.81 -2.67
C LYS A 4 -27.21 1.33 -2.26
N ARG A 5 -26.48 0.70 -3.18
CA ARG A 5 -25.02 0.56 -3.08
C ARG A 5 -24.38 1.89 -3.46
N MET A 6 -23.90 2.65 -2.48
CA MET A 6 -22.87 3.65 -2.72
C MET A 6 -21.59 2.92 -3.12
N ARG A 7 -21.22 3.01 -4.40
CA ARG A 7 -19.85 2.67 -4.85
C ARG A 7 -18.95 3.83 -4.48
N ALA A 8 -17.90 3.55 -3.72
CA ALA A 8 -16.82 4.49 -3.47
C ALA A 8 -16.22 4.94 -4.81
N SER A 9 -16.20 6.26 -5.07
CA SER A 9 -15.45 6.83 -6.16
C SER A 9 -13.96 6.77 -5.81
N VAL A 10 -13.27 5.77 -6.35
CA VAL A 10 -11.82 5.65 -6.23
C VAL A 10 -11.16 6.87 -6.88
N GLN A 11 -10.12 7.40 -6.21
CA GLN A 11 -9.24 8.53 -6.56
C GLN A 11 -8.48 8.40 -7.91
N GLN A 12 -9.01 7.65 -8.88
CA GLN A 12 -8.41 7.44 -10.20
C GLN A 12 -8.21 8.75 -10.97
N SER A 13 -9.05 9.76 -10.74
CA SER A 13 -9.01 11.05 -11.43
C SER A 13 -7.81 11.92 -11.08
N GLN A 14 -7.38 11.92 -9.80
CA GLN A 14 -6.20 12.66 -9.35
C GLN A 14 -4.90 11.98 -9.80
N ALA A 15 -4.87 10.66 -9.80
CA ALA A 15 -3.71 9.88 -10.21
C ALA A 15 -3.34 10.13 -11.69
N LEU A 16 -4.32 10.11 -12.59
CA LEU A 16 -4.13 10.42 -14.01
C LEU A 16 -3.63 11.86 -14.22
N GLN A 17 -4.26 12.84 -13.58
CA GLN A 17 -3.85 14.24 -13.69
C GLN A 17 -2.42 14.48 -13.18
N SER A 18 -2.03 13.85 -12.06
CA SER A 18 -0.68 13.97 -11.50
C SER A 18 0.41 13.38 -12.40
N MET A 19 0.11 12.23 -13.04
CA MET A 19 0.98 11.57 -14.01
C MET A 19 1.29 12.49 -15.19
N PHE A 20 0.25 13.15 -15.73
CA PHE A 20 0.41 14.01 -16.91
C PHE A 20 0.98 15.39 -16.60
N SER A 21 0.77 15.94 -15.40
CA SER A 21 1.14 17.34 -15.09
C SER A 21 2.53 17.51 -14.46
N THR A 22 2.97 16.54 -13.64
CA THR A 22 4.17 16.71 -12.81
C THR A 22 5.21 15.61 -13.00
N GLY A 23 4.91 14.58 -13.81
CA GLY A 23 5.75 13.38 -13.89
C GLY A 23 5.83 12.62 -12.57
N SER A 24 5.00 12.98 -11.58
CA SER A 24 4.91 12.24 -10.33
C SER A 24 4.25 10.91 -10.62
N ASN A 25 4.93 9.82 -10.26
CA ASN A 25 4.29 8.52 -10.23
C ASN A 25 3.23 8.59 -9.11
N PRO A 26 1.92 8.54 -9.43
CA PRO A 26 0.86 8.60 -8.40
C PRO A 26 0.89 7.39 -7.46
N PHE A 27 1.75 6.41 -7.74
CA PHE A 27 2.01 5.31 -6.86
C PHE A 27 2.75 5.79 -5.62
N VAL A 28 1.98 6.21 -4.61
CA VAL A 28 2.41 6.06 -3.22
C VAL A 28 2.70 4.57 -3.05
N ASP A 29 3.96 4.26 -2.75
CA ASP A 29 4.33 2.89 -2.40
C ASP A 29 3.74 2.54 -1.05
N GLN A 30 2.46 2.18 -1.06
CA GLN A 30 1.82 1.64 0.12
C GLN A 30 2.60 0.41 0.59
N GLY A 31 3.28 -0.33 -0.31
CA GLY A 31 4.16 -1.45 0.03
C GLY A 31 5.43 -1.06 0.80
N ALA A 32 5.91 0.18 0.69
CA ALA A 32 7.01 0.71 1.51
C ALA A 32 6.54 1.25 2.87
N LEU A 33 5.24 1.54 3.01
CA LEU A 33 4.60 1.91 4.27
C LEU A 33 3.98 0.70 4.99
N TYR A 34 3.77 -0.40 4.26
CA TYR A 34 3.29 -1.67 4.79
C TYR A 34 4.45 -2.43 5.43
N ASN A 35 4.25 -2.84 6.68
CA ASN A 35 4.98 -3.98 7.20
C ASN A 35 4.56 -5.20 6.35
N GLN A 36 5.46 -5.72 5.50
CA GLN A 36 5.16 -6.90 4.67
C GLN A 36 4.84 -8.15 5.50
N GLY A 37 5.19 -8.15 6.78
CA GLY A 37 4.78 -9.14 7.75
C GLY A 37 3.52 -8.74 8.50
N SER A 38 2.58 -7.95 7.96
CA SER A 38 1.25 -7.74 8.55
C SER A 38 0.16 -7.84 7.49
N THR A 39 -0.87 -8.64 7.74
CA THR A 39 -2.04 -8.78 6.86
C THR A 39 -3.17 -7.81 7.22
N ASP A 40 -2.98 -6.92 8.19
CA ASP A 40 -3.90 -5.82 8.45
C ASP A 40 -3.20 -4.44 8.45
N ALA A 41 -3.99 -3.39 8.25
CA ALA A 41 -3.53 -2.00 8.20
C ALA A 41 -3.12 -1.44 9.58
N MET A 42 -3.26 -2.22 10.65
CA MET A 42 -2.93 -1.86 12.02
C MET A 42 -1.62 -2.50 12.50
N GLY A 43 -1.01 -3.40 11.71
CA GLY A 43 0.18 -4.16 12.08
C GLY A 43 -0.11 -5.45 12.86
N GLY A 44 -1.38 -5.87 12.97
CA GLY A 44 -1.87 -6.86 13.92
C GLY A 44 -1.91 -8.31 13.44
N PHE A 45 -1.66 -8.60 12.16
CA PHE A 45 -1.64 -9.99 11.68
C PHE A 45 -0.33 -10.30 10.97
N ALA A 46 0.75 -10.50 11.71
CA ALA A 46 1.90 -11.15 11.12
C ALA A 46 1.57 -12.62 10.87
N CYS A 47 1.53 -13.05 9.60
CA CYS A 47 1.55 -14.49 9.31
C CYS A 47 2.70 -15.10 10.11
N TYR A 48 2.41 -16.09 10.94
CA TYR A 48 3.33 -16.79 11.84
C TYR A 48 4.76 -16.77 11.32
N MET A 49 5.58 -15.84 11.84
CA MET A 49 6.97 -15.68 11.41
C MET A 49 7.85 -16.70 12.13
N ASP A 50 7.32 -17.87 12.48
CA ASP A 50 8.00 -18.91 13.26
C ASP A 50 9.23 -19.43 12.50
N SER A 51 9.09 -19.64 11.20
CA SER A 51 10.21 -20.00 10.33
C SER A 51 11.30 -18.93 10.31
N ALA A 52 10.91 -17.65 10.22
CA ALA A 52 11.87 -16.55 10.23
C ALA A 52 12.54 -16.39 11.61
N THR A 53 11.78 -16.59 12.69
CA THR A 53 12.26 -16.59 14.07
C THR A 53 13.26 -17.72 14.27
N GLN A 54 12.94 -18.92 13.79
CA GLN A 54 13.83 -20.08 13.85
C GLN A 54 15.13 -19.83 13.09
N ILE A 55 15.06 -19.24 11.89
CA ILE A 55 16.25 -18.88 11.12
C ILE A 55 17.08 -17.85 11.90
N TYR A 56 16.45 -16.77 12.37
CA TYR A 56 17.12 -15.67 13.07
C TYR A 56 17.83 -16.14 14.34
N LEU A 57 17.13 -16.89 15.21
CA LEU A 57 17.68 -17.41 16.47
C LEU A 57 18.81 -18.42 16.25
N ASN A 58 18.91 -19.03 15.07
CA ASN A 58 19.97 -19.98 14.72
C ASN A 58 21.15 -19.36 13.97
N LEU A 59 21.10 -18.06 13.62
CA LEU A 59 22.26 -17.37 13.05
C LEU A 59 23.44 -17.40 14.04
N PRO A 60 24.67 -17.76 13.62
CA PRO A 60 25.81 -17.89 14.54
C PRO A 60 26.07 -16.63 15.36
N GLN A 61 25.99 -15.46 14.72
CA GLN A 61 26.16 -14.16 15.39
C GLN A 61 25.04 -13.86 16.40
N VAL A 62 23.81 -14.32 16.15
CA VAL A 62 22.68 -14.13 17.07
C VAL A 62 22.82 -15.08 18.26
N ARG A 63 23.12 -16.37 18.02
CA ARG A 63 23.40 -17.33 19.10
C ARG A 63 24.53 -16.85 20.01
N LYS A 64 25.63 -16.36 19.43
CA LYS A 64 26.74 -15.79 20.18
C LYS A 64 26.31 -14.55 20.99
N ALA A 65 25.53 -13.65 20.40
CA ALA A 65 25.00 -12.46 21.08
C ALA A 65 24.05 -12.81 22.23
N LEU A 66 23.31 -13.91 22.12
CA LEU A 66 22.42 -14.45 23.15
C LEU A 66 23.13 -15.42 24.12
N HIS A 67 24.47 -15.56 24.02
CA HIS A 67 25.30 -16.44 24.83
C HIS A 67 24.90 -17.93 24.78
N ILE A 68 24.38 -18.40 23.64
CA ILE A 68 24.01 -19.80 23.44
C ILE A 68 25.26 -20.61 23.07
N PRO A 69 25.64 -21.64 23.86
CA PRO A 69 26.77 -22.50 23.53
C PRO A 69 26.60 -23.20 22.17
N ASP A 70 27.70 -23.33 21.43
CA ASP A 70 27.73 -24.02 20.13
C ASP A 70 27.42 -25.53 20.27
N SER A 71 27.55 -26.09 21.47
CA SER A 71 27.25 -27.49 21.77
C SER A 71 25.74 -27.81 21.88
N LEU A 72 24.89 -26.79 21.99
CA LEU A 72 23.44 -26.98 22.09
C LEU A 72 22.80 -27.10 20.70
N PRO A 73 21.70 -27.88 20.56
CA PRO A 73 21.02 -28.02 19.28
C PRO A 73 20.49 -26.69 18.74
N PRO A 74 20.10 -26.64 17.45
CA PRO A 74 19.36 -25.52 16.90
C PRO A 74 18.08 -25.26 17.70
N TRP A 75 17.73 -23.99 17.85
CA TRP A 75 16.44 -23.60 18.40
C TRP A 75 15.32 -24.07 17.45
N VAL A 76 14.26 -24.59 18.04
CA VAL A 76 12.99 -24.93 17.39
C VAL A 76 11.85 -24.42 18.29
N ASP A 77 10.72 -24.11 17.70
CA ASP A 77 9.53 -23.56 18.36
C ASP A 77 8.84 -24.57 19.30
N CYS A 78 8.71 -25.83 18.88
CA CYS A 78 8.05 -26.89 19.63
C CYS A 78 8.86 -28.21 19.64
N ASN A 79 8.96 -28.84 20.82
CA ASN A 79 9.52 -30.19 20.95
C ASN A 79 8.41 -31.24 20.79
N ILE A 80 8.24 -31.74 19.56
CA ILE A 80 7.18 -32.70 19.22
C ILE A 80 7.28 -34.03 19.98
N PRO A 81 8.46 -34.64 20.21
CA PRO A 81 8.56 -35.83 21.06
C PRO A 81 8.05 -35.60 22.49
N VAL A 82 8.39 -34.47 23.12
CA VAL A 82 7.87 -34.13 24.44
C VAL A 82 6.35 -34.05 24.41
N ASN A 83 5.79 -33.34 23.43
CA ASN A 83 4.34 -33.14 23.32
C ASN A 83 3.56 -34.45 23.05
N SER A 84 4.03 -35.29 22.13
CA SER A 84 3.25 -36.43 21.63
C SER A 84 3.65 -37.79 22.18
N GLN A 85 4.85 -37.93 22.77
CA GLN A 85 5.38 -39.22 23.20
C GLN A 85 5.67 -39.28 24.71
N TYR A 86 6.07 -38.16 25.31
CA TYR A 86 6.52 -38.14 26.71
C TYR A 86 5.56 -37.42 27.67
N TYR A 87 4.64 -36.59 27.16
CA TYR A 87 3.64 -35.94 27.99
C TYR A 87 2.50 -36.92 28.33
N HIS A 88 2.27 -37.11 29.63
CA HIS A 88 1.18 -37.93 30.15
C HIS A 88 0.17 -37.04 30.86
N GLN A 89 -1.00 -36.84 30.25
CA GLN A 89 -2.08 -36.05 30.85
C GLN A 89 -2.55 -36.70 32.17
N GLN A 90 -2.40 -35.97 33.28
CA GLN A 90 -2.74 -36.47 34.62
C GLN A 90 -4.16 -36.10 35.05
N ASN A 91 -4.70 -34.97 34.57
CA ASN A 91 -6.04 -34.50 34.89
C ASN A 91 -6.85 -34.25 33.61
N HIS A 92 -8.15 -34.55 33.66
CA HIS A 92 -9.07 -34.26 32.54
C HIS A 92 -9.33 -32.76 32.38
N ASP A 93 -9.32 -32.01 33.49
CA ASP A 93 -9.41 -30.55 33.52
C ASP A 93 -8.45 -29.98 34.58
N MET A 94 -8.45 -28.66 34.74
CA MET A 94 -7.62 -27.99 35.73
C MET A 94 -8.32 -27.78 37.09
N THR A 95 -9.51 -28.36 37.32
CA THR A 95 -10.28 -28.18 38.56
C THR A 95 -9.45 -28.51 39.79
N PRO A 96 -8.77 -29.69 39.89
CA PRO A 96 -8.01 -30.03 41.09
C PRO A 96 -6.85 -29.07 41.37
N VAL A 97 -6.25 -28.51 40.31
CA VAL A 97 -5.14 -27.56 40.40
C VAL A 97 -5.63 -26.21 40.90
N PHE A 98 -6.73 -25.69 40.34
CA PHE A 98 -7.34 -24.45 40.81
C PHE A 98 -7.83 -24.59 42.25
N GLN A 99 -8.45 -25.72 42.61
CA GLN A 99 -8.89 -26.00 43.97
C GLN A 99 -7.72 -25.98 44.96
N SER A 100 -6.67 -26.76 44.67
CA SER A 100 -5.47 -26.78 45.51
C SER A 100 -4.83 -25.39 45.65
N THR A 101 -4.91 -24.57 44.60
CA THR A 101 -4.35 -23.21 44.59
C THR A 101 -5.19 -22.25 45.42
N ILE A 102 -6.53 -22.29 45.30
CA ILE A 102 -7.46 -21.45 46.07
C ILE A 102 -7.45 -21.86 47.56
N ASP A 103 -7.50 -23.17 47.84
CA ASP A 103 -7.55 -23.72 49.21
C ASP A 103 -6.28 -23.45 50.01
N SER A 104 -5.16 -23.18 49.33
CA SER A 104 -3.91 -22.78 49.99
C SER A 104 -4.01 -21.45 50.77
N GLY A 105 -5.00 -20.61 50.46
CA GLY A 105 -5.20 -19.31 51.08
C GLY A 105 -4.18 -18.23 50.65
N TYR A 106 -3.34 -18.49 49.64
CA TYR A 106 -2.45 -17.49 49.07
C TYR A 106 -3.23 -16.33 48.44
N HIS A 107 -2.64 -15.13 48.47
CA HIS A 107 -3.18 -13.98 47.75
C HIS A 107 -2.95 -14.17 46.26
N LEU A 108 -4.04 -14.20 45.48
CA LEU A 108 -4.00 -14.55 44.06
C LEU A 108 -4.82 -13.56 43.25
N ASN A 109 -4.18 -12.93 42.27
CA ASN A 109 -4.85 -12.18 41.21
C ASN A 109 -4.70 -12.99 39.93
N MET A 110 -5.79 -13.51 39.40
CA MET A 110 -5.80 -14.36 38.19
C MET A 110 -6.44 -13.61 37.04
N LEU A 111 -5.77 -13.65 35.89
CA LEU A 111 -6.31 -13.20 34.61
C LEU A 111 -6.44 -14.42 33.70
N VAL A 112 -7.68 -14.78 33.35
CA VAL A 112 -7.98 -15.77 32.30
C VAL A 112 -8.44 -14.99 31.08
N TYR A 113 -7.82 -15.19 29.92
CA TYR A 113 -8.17 -14.44 28.73
C TYR A 113 -8.08 -15.26 27.45
N ASN A 114 -8.97 -14.95 26.50
CA ASN A 114 -9.03 -15.65 25.22
C ASN A 114 -9.30 -14.68 24.06
N GLY A 115 -8.90 -15.09 22.87
CA GLY A 115 -9.37 -14.48 21.63
C GLY A 115 -10.79 -14.94 21.31
N ASP A 116 -11.67 -14.03 20.92
CA ASP A 116 -13.07 -14.36 20.62
C ASP A 116 -13.28 -15.09 19.29
N VAL A 117 -12.22 -15.29 18.50
CA VAL A 117 -12.23 -16.10 17.27
C VAL A 117 -11.25 -17.28 17.34
N ASP A 118 -10.70 -17.61 18.52
CA ASP A 118 -9.89 -18.81 18.69
C ASP A 118 -10.76 -20.08 18.58
N MET A 119 -10.50 -20.89 17.56
CA MET A 119 -11.16 -22.18 17.36
C MET A 119 -10.37 -23.36 17.92
N ALA A 120 -9.09 -23.18 18.26
CA ALA A 120 -8.26 -24.21 18.89
C ALA A 120 -8.55 -24.29 20.40
N CYS A 121 -8.58 -23.13 21.07
CA CYS A 121 -8.89 -23.00 22.50
C CYS A 121 -9.98 -21.94 22.72
N ASN A 122 -11.23 -22.32 22.43
CA ASN A 122 -12.37 -21.41 22.46
C ASN A 122 -12.65 -20.86 23.87
N PHE A 123 -12.89 -19.53 23.94
CA PHE A 123 -13.25 -18.81 25.16
C PHE A 123 -14.47 -19.38 25.90
N LEU A 124 -15.41 -20.05 25.20
CA LEU A 124 -16.58 -20.66 25.84
C LEU A 124 -16.21 -21.75 26.85
N GLY A 125 -15.16 -22.53 26.56
CA GLY A 125 -14.70 -23.59 27.47
C GLY A 125 -14.19 -23.01 28.78
N ASP A 126 -13.35 -21.98 28.68
CA ASP A 126 -12.81 -21.27 29.84
C ASP A 126 -13.90 -20.51 30.60
N GLU A 127 -14.86 -19.90 29.90
CA GLU A 127 -16.02 -19.26 30.52
C GLU A 127 -16.85 -20.26 31.33
N TRP A 128 -17.21 -21.42 30.77
CA TRP A 128 -17.95 -22.45 31.49
C TRP A 128 -17.18 -23.00 32.70
N PHE A 129 -15.87 -23.22 32.54
CA PHE A 129 -15.02 -23.69 33.61
C PHE A 129 -14.98 -22.68 34.78
N MET A 130 -14.72 -21.41 34.48
CA MET A 130 -14.63 -20.36 35.50
C MET A 130 -15.98 -20.09 36.17
N GLU A 131 -17.08 -20.10 35.43
CA GLU A 131 -18.44 -19.97 35.98
C GLU A 131 -18.80 -21.14 36.92
N ASN A 132 -18.41 -22.37 36.57
CA ASN A 132 -18.63 -23.52 37.45
C ASN A 132 -17.75 -23.46 38.72
N LEU A 133 -16.48 -23.07 38.58
CA LEU A 133 -15.56 -22.91 39.70
C LEU A 133 -16.04 -21.82 40.67
N ALA A 134 -16.33 -20.63 40.15
CA ALA A 134 -16.80 -19.49 40.92
C ALA A 134 -18.21 -19.75 41.49
N GLY A 135 -19.13 -20.25 40.68
CA GLY A 135 -20.55 -20.38 41.02
C GLY A 135 -20.89 -21.66 41.78
N SER A 136 -20.51 -22.84 41.29
CA SER A 136 -20.93 -24.12 41.88
C SER A 136 -20.02 -24.58 43.01
N LEU A 137 -18.70 -24.48 42.83
CA LEU A 137 -17.72 -25.09 43.73
C LEU A 137 -17.40 -24.23 44.95
N TYR A 138 -17.14 -22.95 44.78
CA TYR A 138 -16.68 -22.08 45.87
C TYR A 138 -17.64 -20.97 46.29
N LYS A 139 -18.64 -20.64 45.45
CA LYS A 139 -19.58 -19.52 45.68
C LYS A 139 -18.85 -18.17 45.83
N PHE A 140 -17.99 -17.85 44.88
CA PHE A 140 -17.31 -16.56 44.80
C PHE A 140 -18.32 -15.41 44.76
N GLU A 141 -17.96 -14.27 45.35
CA GLU A 141 -18.71 -13.03 45.22
C GLU A 141 -18.47 -12.44 43.82
N LEU A 142 -19.56 -12.08 43.13
CA LEU A 142 -19.50 -11.42 41.83
C LEU A 142 -19.18 -9.93 42.03
N LEU A 143 -18.00 -9.50 41.60
CA LEU A 143 -17.59 -8.10 41.67
C LEU A 143 -18.16 -7.29 40.51
N SER A 144 -18.14 -7.88 39.31
CA SER A 144 -18.72 -7.26 38.12
C SER A 144 -19.25 -8.34 37.20
N ASP A 145 -20.51 -8.20 36.79
CA ASP A 145 -21.08 -9.01 35.71
C ASP A 145 -20.45 -8.65 34.36
N ARG A 146 -20.65 -9.50 33.35
CA ARG A 146 -20.05 -9.38 32.03
C ARG A 146 -20.32 -8.02 31.39
N PHE A 147 -19.28 -7.21 31.19
CA PHE A 147 -19.38 -5.89 30.55
C PHE A 147 -18.34 -5.70 29.46
N ALA A 148 -18.63 -4.77 28.54
CA ALA A 148 -17.74 -4.43 27.44
C ALA A 148 -16.63 -3.47 27.88
N TRP A 149 -15.40 -3.71 27.44
CA TRP A 149 -14.28 -2.77 27.58
C TRP A 149 -13.82 -2.27 26.22
N ASN A 150 -13.29 -1.05 26.18
CA ASN A 150 -12.93 -0.35 24.95
C ASN A 150 -11.42 -0.14 24.80
N TYR A 151 -10.97 -0.16 23.55
CA TYR A 151 -9.62 0.18 23.14
C TYR A 151 -9.63 1.41 22.21
N THR A 152 -8.76 2.37 22.47
CA THR A 152 -8.63 3.60 21.66
C THR A 152 -7.18 3.75 21.20
N ARG A 153 -6.96 3.94 19.89
CA ARG A 153 -5.62 4.18 19.31
C ARG A 153 -5.52 5.63 18.86
N GLY A 154 -4.59 6.40 19.43
CA GLY A 154 -4.34 7.78 18.99
C GLY A 154 -5.62 8.62 18.92
N SER A 155 -5.86 9.25 17.77
CA SER A 155 -7.06 10.07 17.51
C SER A 155 -8.27 9.31 16.95
N PHE A 156 -8.21 7.97 16.87
CA PHE A 156 -9.35 7.17 16.39
C PHE A 156 -10.43 7.07 17.46
N LEU A 157 -11.68 6.83 17.02
CA LEU A 157 -12.80 6.60 17.94
C LEU A 157 -12.60 5.31 18.74
N PRO A 158 -13.01 5.26 20.02
CA PRO A 158 -12.98 4.05 20.83
C PRO A 158 -13.68 2.88 20.13
N GLN A 159 -13.05 1.72 20.14
CA GLN A 159 -13.57 0.47 19.58
C GLN A 159 -13.76 -0.56 20.69
N LEU A 160 -14.66 -1.52 20.48
CA LEU A 160 -14.85 -2.64 21.39
C LEU A 160 -13.55 -3.46 21.48
N GLY A 161 -12.95 -3.50 22.67
CA GLY A 161 -11.78 -4.31 23.00
C GLY A 161 -12.14 -5.75 23.33
N GLY A 162 -13.30 -5.95 23.95
CA GLY A 162 -13.86 -7.26 24.28
C GLY A 162 -14.79 -7.20 25.49
N TYR A 163 -14.89 -8.29 26.24
CA TYR A 163 -15.72 -8.39 27.46
C TYR A 163 -14.90 -8.86 28.65
N VAL A 164 -15.32 -8.44 29.85
CA VAL A 164 -14.71 -8.83 31.13
C VAL A 164 -15.78 -9.20 32.15
N LYS A 165 -15.52 -10.20 32.99
CA LYS A 165 -16.31 -10.57 34.17
C LYS A 165 -15.37 -10.87 35.34
N SER A 166 -15.75 -10.46 36.55
CA SER A 166 -14.84 -10.45 37.70
C SER A 166 -15.47 -11.01 38.97
N TRP A 167 -14.69 -11.78 39.72
CA TRP A 167 -15.09 -12.39 40.98
C TRP A 167 -14.03 -12.24 42.08
N THR A 168 -14.47 -12.40 43.32
CA THR A 168 -13.57 -12.54 44.48
C THR A 168 -14.01 -13.62 45.44
N TYR A 169 -13.04 -14.25 46.11
CA TYR A 169 -13.26 -15.19 47.20
C TYR A 169 -12.08 -15.16 48.15
N ASN A 170 -12.31 -14.80 49.42
CA ASN A 170 -11.26 -14.61 50.42
C ASN A 170 -10.16 -13.64 49.95
N ARG A 171 -8.99 -14.17 49.54
CA ARG A 171 -7.83 -13.40 49.05
C ARG A 171 -7.54 -13.67 47.56
N THR A 172 -8.51 -14.23 46.85
CA THR A 172 -8.43 -14.56 45.44
C THR A 172 -9.32 -13.63 44.65
N TYR A 173 -8.78 -13.06 43.57
CA TYR A 173 -9.45 -12.22 42.60
C TYR A 173 -9.27 -12.84 41.22
N ILE A 174 -10.35 -12.90 40.45
CA ILE A 174 -10.36 -13.53 39.13
C ILE A 174 -11.02 -12.58 38.15
N ASP A 175 -10.30 -12.26 37.08
CA ASP A 175 -10.83 -11.58 35.90
C ASP A 175 -10.82 -12.53 34.71
N LEU A 176 -11.97 -12.74 34.09
CA LEU A 176 -12.14 -13.50 32.84
C LEU A 176 -12.40 -12.53 31.69
N LEU A 177 -11.58 -12.57 30.65
CA LEU A 177 -11.62 -11.64 29.53
C LEU A 177 -11.70 -12.30 28.17
N THR A 178 -12.35 -11.61 27.24
CA THR A 178 -12.23 -11.85 25.80
C THR A 178 -11.57 -10.67 25.13
N VAL A 179 -10.84 -10.92 24.05
CA VAL A 179 -10.27 -9.90 23.17
C VAL A 179 -10.89 -10.01 21.78
N LYS A 180 -11.61 -8.96 21.37
CA LYS A 180 -12.34 -8.89 20.11
C LYS A 180 -11.39 -8.96 18.91
N GLY A 181 -11.63 -9.92 18.03
CA GLY A 181 -10.91 -10.14 16.77
C GLY A 181 -9.57 -10.84 16.93
N ALA A 182 -9.26 -11.40 18.10
CA ALA A 182 -8.06 -12.21 18.32
C ALA A 182 -8.36 -13.71 18.21
N GLY A 183 -7.42 -14.46 17.65
CA GLY A 183 -7.40 -15.92 17.63
C GLY A 183 -6.56 -16.48 18.77
N HIS A 184 -5.84 -17.57 18.50
CA HIS A 184 -5.08 -18.32 19.50
C HIS A 184 -3.94 -17.50 20.16
N PHE A 185 -3.31 -16.60 19.40
CA PHE A 185 -2.22 -15.78 19.89
C PHE A 185 -2.66 -14.33 20.08
N VAL A 186 -3.46 -14.09 21.12
CA VAL A 186 -4.04 -12.77 21.41
C VAL A 186 -3.05 -11.59 21.33
N PRO A 187 -1.84 -11.64 21.93
CA PRO A 187 -0.88 -10.54 21.82
C PRO A 187 -0.32 -10.35 20.41
N LEU A 188 -0.31 -11.41 19.59
CA LEU A 188 0.08 -11.33 18.19
C LEU A 188 -1.03 -10.70 17.35
N ASP A 189 -2.26 -11.23 17.47
CA ASP A 189 -3.41 -10.85 16.64
C ASP A 189 -3.94 -9.44 16.98
N ARG A 190 -3.86 -9.06 18.26
CA ARG A 190 -4.40 -7.80 18.79
C ARG A 190 -3.42 -7.18 19.81
N PRO A 191 -2.21 -6.76 19.39
CA PRO A 191 -1.14 -6.34 20.29
C PRO A 191 -1.49 -5.13 21.15
N GLY A 192 -2.15 -4.12 20.56
CA GLY A 192 -2.60 -2.94 21.29
C GLY A 192 -3.62 -3.27 22.40
N PRO A 193 -4.77 -3.88 22.07
CA PRO A 193 -5.73 -4.36 23.07
C PRO A 193 -5.12 -5.30 24.12
N ALA A 194 -4.26 -6.24 23.72
CA ALA A 194 -3.61 -7.18 24.64
C ALA A 194 -2.68 -6.47 25.63
N LEU A 195 -1.92 -5.48 25.17
CA LEU A 195 -1.04 -4.68 25.99
C LEU A 195 -1.83 -3.78 26.97
N GLN A 196 -2.94 -3.19 26.53
CA GLN A 196 -3.87 -2.48 27.41
C GLN A 196 -4.48 -3.40 28.48
N MET A 197 -4.88 -4.61 28.08
CA MET A 197 -5.45 -5.62 28.98
C MET A 197 -4.48 -5.97 30.11
N ILE A 198 -3.26 -6.41 29.79
CA ILE A 198 -2.29 -6.83 30.81
C ILE A 198 -1.86 -5.64 31.70
N TYR A 199 -1.69 -4.45 31.12
CA TYR A 199 -1.35 -3.25 31.90
C TYR A 199 -2.44 -2.92 32.92
N ASN A 200 -3.71 -2.94 32.50
CA ASN A 200 -4.83 -2.58 33.38
C ASN A 200 -5.09 -3.63 34.45
N PHE A 201 -4.95 -4.92 34.14
CA PHE A 201 -5.01 -6.00 35.12
C PHE A 201 -3.99 -5.78 36.26
N MET A 202 -2.75 -5.40 35.92
CA MET A 202 -1.68 -5.25 36.92
C MET A 202 -1.75 -3.95 37.73
N HIS A 203 -2.39 -2.90 37.21
CA HIS A 203 -2.25 -1.55 37.80
C HIS A 203 -3.56 -0.90 38.24
N THR A 204 -4.68 -1.14 37.55
CA THR A 204 -5.88 -0.32 37.74
C THR A 204 -7.17 -1.11 37.94
N GLY A 205 -7.25 -2.34 37.42
CA GLY A 205 -8.49 -3.12 37.34
C GLY A 205 -9.54 -2.55 36.35
N ASN A 206 -9.32 -1.36 35.78
CA ASN A 206 -10.23 -0.76 34.81
C ASN A 206 -9.67 -0.90 33.40
N TYR A 207 -10.22 -1.85 32.65
CA TYR A 207 -9.80 -2.20 31.29
C TYR A 207 -10.04 -1.13 30.23
N ASN A 208 -10.78 -0.05 30.54
CA ASN A 208 -10.99 1.08 29.62
C ASN A 208 -9.86 2.12 29.67
N ASN A 209 -8.93 2.01 30.63
CA ASN A 209 -7.83 2.95 30.74
C ASN A 209 -6.84 2.77 29.59
N SER A 210 -6.44 3.88 28.96
CA SER A 210 -5.34 3.87 28.00
C SER A 210 -4.01 3.63 28.71
N VAL A 211 -3.08 3.06 27.97
CA VAL A 211 -1.72 2.83 28.43
C VAL A 211 -0.87 4.11 28.43
N PRO A 212 0.08 4.28 29.37
CA PRO A 212 0.86 5.51 29.51
C PRO A 212 2.11 5.57 28.62
N PHE A 213 2.24 4.68 27.63
CA PHE A 213 3.41 4.60 26.74
C PHE A 213 3.04 4.91 25.28
N SER A 214 4.03 5.40 24.53
CA SER A 214 3.89 5.57 23.08
C SER A 214 3.75 4.21 22.40
N LEU A 215 2.85 4.14 21.44
CA LEU A 215 2.61 2.98 20.58
C LEU A 215 3.22 3.16 19.18
N ASP A 216 3.99 4.23 18.97
CA ASP A 216 4.60 4.52 17.69
C ASP A 216 5.88 3.68 17.51
N PRO A 217 5.97 2.87 16.44
CA PRO A 217 7.17 2.10 16.18
C PRO A 217 8.35 3.04 15.86
N GLN A 218 9.54 2.67 16.31
CA GLN A 218 10.76 3.37 15.94
C GLN A 218 11.05 3.21 14.44
N PRO A 219 11.57 4.24 13.76
CA PRO A 219 11.96 4.10 12.36
C PRO A 219 13.11 3.09 12.22
N LEU A 220 13.19 2.45 11.05
CA LEU A 220 14.36 1.63 10.70
C LEU A 220 15.62 2.50 10.72
N LEU A 221 16.74 1.91 11.15
CA LEU A 221 18.04 2.57 11.00
C LEU A 221 18.33 2.79 9.51
N SER A 222 19.01 3.88 9.18
CA SER A 222 19.20 4.33 7.80
C SER A 222 19.82 3.27 6.88
N GLN A 223 20.72 2.43 7.40
CA GLN A 223 21.34 1.34 6.64
C GLN A 223 20.38 0.19 6.27
N PHE A 224 19.21 0.13 6.91
CA PHE A 224 18.16 -0.85 6.65
C PHE A 224 16.92 -0.22 5.99
N ALA A 225 16.90 1.11 5.81
CA ALA A 225 15.84 1.78 5.09
C ALA A 225 15.93 1.48 3.59
N ALA A 226 14.78 1.33 2.93
CA ALA A 226 14.75 1.20 1.48
C ALA A 226 15.34 2.47 0.83
N PRO A 227 16.11 2.34 -0.27
CA PRO A 227 16.60 3.52 -0.97
C PRO A 227 15.43 4.39 -1.42
N PRO A 228 15.53 5.73 -1.33
CA PRO A 228 14.48 6.63 -1.78
C PRO A 228 14.18 6.36 -3.26
N LYS A 229 12.89 6.34 -3.62
CA LYS A 229 12.48 6.14 -5.01
C LYS A 229 13.06 7.25 -5.88
N PRO A 230 13.59 6.92 -7.08
CA PRO A 230 14.03 7.95 -8.03
C PRO A 230 12.86 8.88 -8.38
N SER A 231 13.06 10.18 -8.26
CA SER A 231 12.14 11.20 -8.77
C SER A 231 12.52 11.54 -10.21
N PHE A 232 11.56 11.48 -11.14
CA PHE A 232 11.76 11.85 -12.54
C PHE A 232 11.08 13.20 -12.82
N THR A 233 11.72 14.04 -13.63
CA THR A 233 11.04 15.20 -14.24
C THR A 233 10.04 14.73 -15.31
N ARG A 234 9.04 15.55 -15.63
CA ARG A 234 8.07 15.25 -16.72
C ARG A 234 8.77 14.95 -18.06
N LYS A 235 9.80 15.73 -18.43
CA LYS A 235 10.62 15.45 -19.61
C LYS A 235 11.33 14.10 -19.58
N GLN A 236 11.82 13.65 -18.41
CA GLN A 236 12.44 12.34 -18.25
C GLN A 236 11.41 11.20 -18.29
N ALA A 237 10.21 11.43 -17.76
CA ALA A 237 9.11 10.48 -17.83
C ALA A 237 8.60 10.29 -19.27
N ASP A 238 8.51 11.38 -20.03
CA ASP A 238 8.08 11.36 -21.44
C ASP A 238 9.17 10.83 -22.39
N ARG A 239 10.38 10.56 -21.89
CA ARG A 239 11.50 10.11 -22.72
C ARG A 239 11.24 8.70 -23.26
N VAL A 240 11.19 8.57 -24.58
CA VAL A 240 11.20 7.26 -25.25
C VAL A 240 12.65 6.78 -25.38
N TRP A 241 13.07 5.92 -24.45
CA TRP A 241 14.44 5.37 -24.40
C TRP A 241 14.69 4.31 -25.47
N SER A 242 13.67 3.49 -25.75
CA SER A 242 13.71 2.44 -26.75
C SER A 242 12.32 2.33 -27.38
N LEU A 243 12.26 2.38 -28.70
CA LEU A 243 11.02 2.16 -29.46
C LEU A 243 11.07 0.76 -30.07
N PRO A 244 10.13 -0.15 -29.74
CA PRO A 244 10.12 -1.49 -30.30
C PRO A 244 10.05 -1.49 -31.83
N GLY A 245 10.73 -2.45 -32.46
CA GLY A 245 10.66 -2.67 -33.89
C GLY A 245 11.54 -1.76 -34.75
N VAL A 246 12.22 -0.75 -34.18
CA VAL A 246 13.18 0.07 -34.93
C VAL A 246 14.35 -0.79 -35.40
N THR A 247 14.58 -0.82 -36.72
CA THR A 247 15.59 -1.69 -37.37
C THR A 247 16.93 -1.01 -37.64
N TYR A 248 17.12 0.23 -37.18
CA TYR A 248 18.33 1.03 -37.39
C TYR A 248 18.72 1.83 -36.14
N GLU A 249 19.97 2.28 -36.05
CA GLU A 249 20.43 3.06 -34.90
C GLU A 249 19.91 4.51 -34.93
N LEU A 250 19.32 4.97 -33.84
CA LEU A 250 18.84 6.34 -33.71
C LEU A 250 19.94 7.25 -33.15
N ASN A 251 20.24 8.33 -33.87
CA ASN A 251 21.18 9.36 -33.42
C ASN A 251 20.47 10.57 -32.77
N PHE A 252 19.14 10.53 -32.64
CA PHE A 252 18.33 11.61 -32.10
C PHE A 252 17.49 11.15 -30.91
N LYS A 253 16.97 12.16 -30.22
CA LYS A 253 16.17 12.03 -29.00
C LYS A 253 14.69 12.10 -29.35
N GLN A 254 13.86 11.34 -28.64
CA GLN A 254 12.42 11.40 -28.82
C GLN A 254 11.67 11.37 -27.49
N TYR A 255 10.53 12.03 -27.48
CA TYR A 255 9.67 12.20 -26.31
C TYR A 255 8.22 12.04 -26.71
N SER A 256 7.46 11.29 -25.94
CA SER A 256 6.03 11.13 -26.16
C SER A 256 5.30 11.16 -24.82
N GLY A 257 4.22 11.94 -24.78
CA GLY A 257 3.47 12.18 -23.56
C GLY A 257 2.20 12.95 -23.88
N TYR A 258 1.69 13.66 -22.88
CA TYR A 258 0.46 14.45 -22.97
C TYR A 258 0.73 15.89 -22.63
N LEU A 259 0.06 16.82 -23.31
CA LEU A 259 0.08 18.25 -23.06
C LEU A 259 -1.30 18.73 -22.60
N ASN A 260 -1.32 19.67 -21.66
CA ASN A 260 -2.54 20.21 -21.08
C ASN A 260 -3.22 21.19 -22.04
N GLY A 261 -4.43 20.84 -22.48
CA GLY A 261 -5.34 21.77 -23.15
C GLY A 261 -6.14 22.60 -22.15
N VAL A 262 -7.41 22.88 -22.44
CA VAL A 262 -8.35 23.35 -21.41
C VAL A 262 -8.48 22.30 -20.31
N PRO A 263 -8.75 22.68 -19.05
CA PRO A 263 -8.82 21.73 -17.93
C PRO A 263 -9.69 20.53 -18.26
N GLY A 264 -9.14 19.32 -18.16
CA GLY A 264 -9.82 18.08 -18.53
C GLY A 264 -9.49 17.54 -19.92
N ASN A 265 -8.87 18.34 -20.81
CA ASN A 265 -8.36 17.87 -22.09
C ASN A 265 -6.85 17.65 -22.03
N TYR A 266 -6.41 16.53 -22.62
CA TYR A 266 -5.00 16.15 -22.66
C TYR A 266 -4.66 15.73 -24.09
N LEU A 267 -3.79 16.48 -24.75
CA LEU A 267 -3.40 16.23 -26.14
C LEU A 267 -2.10 15.43 -26.18
N HIS A 268 -2.14 14.25 -26.80
CA HIS A 268 -0.96 13.43 -27.01
C HIS A 268 0.00 14.14 -27.99
N TYR A 269 1.28 14.08 -27.68
CA TYR A 269 2.32 14.57 -28.57
C TYR A 269 3.43 13.53 -28.75
N TRP A 270 4.14 13.67 -29.86
CA TRP A 270 5.42 13.02 -30.08
C TRP A 270 6.42 14.04 -30.64
N LEU A 271 7.43 14.38 -29.83
CA LEU A 271 8.56 15.22 -30.22
C LEU A 271 9.71 14.35 -30.69
N LEU A 272 10.22 14.62 -31.89
CA LEU A 272 11.44 14.03 -32.45
C LEU A 272 12.47 15.15 -32.59
N GLU A 273 13.54 15.09 -31.80
CA GLU A 273 14.63 16.06 -31.90
C GLU A 273 15.31 15.97 -33.27
N SER A 274 15.92 17.09 -33.67
CA SER A 274 16.69 17.19 -34.91
C SER A 274 17.84 16.17 -34.93
N GLN A 275 18.07 15.54 -36.08
CA GLN A 275 19.20 14.64 -36.31
C GLN A 275 20.54 15.40 -36.46
N THR A 276 20.50 16.72 -36.63
CA THR A 276 21.68 17.57 -36.81
C THR A 276 22.09 18.28 -35.52
N ASN A 277 21.46 19.41 -35.19
CA ASN A 277 21.76 20.16 -33.99
C ASN A 277 20.46 20.54 -33.26
N PRO A 278 19.91 19.62 -32.44
CA PRO A 278 18.63 19.86 -31.78
C PRO A 278 18.64 21.07 -30.83
N GLN A 279 19.82 21.50 -30.39
CA GLN A 279 19.99 22.67 -29.53
C GLN A 279 19.94 24.00 -30.28
N SER A 280 20.07 24.02 -31.61
CA SER A 280 19.96 25.24 -32.44
C SER A 280 18.79 25.21 -33.41
N ASP A 281 18.49 24.04 -33.98
CA ASP A 281 17.58 23.88 -35.11
C ASP A 281 16.13 24.24 -34.74
N PRO A 282 15.31 24.71 -35.71
CA PRO A 282 13.96 25.19 -35.45
C PRO A 282 13.06 24.15 -34.79
N LEU A 283 12.00 24.63 -34.12
CA LEU A 283 10.87 23.82 -33.70
C LEU A 283 9.78 23.91 -34.78
N VAL A 284 9.29 22.78 -35.25
CA VAL A 284 8.23 22.70 -36.27
C VAL A 284 7.07 21.89 -35.70
N LEU A 285 5.91 22.53 -35.58
CA LEU A 285 4.66 21.85 -35.26
C LEU A 285 4.07 21.26 -36.54
N TRP A 286 3.70 19.99 -36.49
CA TRP A 286 2.97 19.28 -37.53
C TRP A 286 1.56 18.89 -37.04
N LEU A 287 0.55 19.21 -37.83
CA LEU A 287 -0.86 18.91 -37.57
C LEU A 287 -1.50 18.26 -38.80
N ASN A 288 -1.81 16.97 -38.75
CA ASN A 288 -2.68 16.39 -39.78
C ASN A 288 -4.12 16.94 -39.66
N GLY A 289 -4.85 16.91 -40.77
CA GLY A 289 -6.21 17.44 -40.86
C GLY A 289 -7.34 16.44 -40.57
N GLY A 290 -8.28 16.33 -41.51
CA GLY A 290 -9.52 15.57 -41.37
C GLY A 290 -10.74 16.47 -41.58
N PRO A 291 -11.40 16.97 -40.50
CA PRO A 291 -10.97 16.98 -39.10
C PRO A 291 -11.08 15.61 -38.40
N GLY A 292 -10.20 15.36 -37.42
CA GLY A 292 -10.21 14.16 -36.58
C GLY A 292 -9.16 13.10 -36.92
N CYS A 293 -8.24 13.38 -37.85
CA CYS A 293 -7.14 12.46 -38.17
C CYS A 293 -5.94 12.70 -37.26
N SER A 294 -5.23 11.63 -36.91
CA SER A 294 -4.06 11.68 -36.05
C SER A 294 -2.84 12.26 -36.77
N SER A 295 -2.09 13.13 -36.08
CA SER A 295 -0.78 13.62 -36.55
C SER A 295 0.31 12.55 -36.55
N LEU A 296 0.10 11.41 -35.87
CA LEU A 296 1.00 10.27 -35.96
C LEU A 296 0.89 9.56 -37.32
N MET A 297 -0.18 9.81 -38.08
CA MET A 297 -0.22 9.42 -39.48
C MET A 297 0.89 10.13 -40.26
N GLY A 298 1.04 11.46 -40.10
CA GLY A 298 2.14 12.21 -40.71
C GLY A 298 3.51 11.73 -40.24
N LEU A 299 3.63 11.39 -38.95
CA LEU A 299 4.86 10.82 -38.41
C LEU A 299 5.22 9.49 -39.08
N LEU A 300 4.29 8.53 -39.12
CA LEU A 300 4.58 7.15 -39.52
C LEU A 300 4.44 6.88 -41.02
N SER A 301 3.70 7.70 -41.76
CA SER A 301 3.39 7.45 -43.18
C SER A 301 3.85 8.54 -44.14
N GLU A 302 4.27 9.70 -43.65
CA GLU A 302 4.62 10.84 -44.51
C GLU A 302 6.07 11.28 -44.30
N LEU A 303 6.39 11.89 -43.16
CA LEU A 303 7.59 12.72 -43.01
C LEU A 303 8.37 12.50 -41.72
N GLY A 304 7.92 11.62 -40.82
CA GLY A 304 8.72 11.21 -39.67
C GLY A 304 9.80 10.19 -40.05
N PRO A 305 10.73 9.88 -39.12
CA PRO A 305 11.89 9.02 -39.37
C PRO A 305 11.57 7.53 -39.43
N PHE A 306 10.33 7.15 -39.13
CA PHE A 306 9.92 5.75 -39.05
C PHE A 306 8.82 5.48 -40.07
N HIS A 307 8.98 4.42 -40.86
CA HIS A 307 7.88 3.84 -41.62
C HIS A 307 7.60 2.42 -41.15
N PRO A 308 6.33 2.08 -40.85
CA PRO A 308 5.93 0.71 -40.57
C PRO A 308 6.18 -0.21 -41.76
N ASN A 309 6.80 -1.36 -41.50
CA ASN A 309 6.84 -2.46 -42.45
C ASN A 309 5.46 -3.15 -42.53
N SER A 310 5.25 -3.91 -43.60
CA SER A 310 4.00 -4.66 -43.83
C SER A 310 3.71 -5.73 -42.77
N ASP A 311 4.71 -6.09 -41.96
CA ASP A 311 4.56 -7.02 -40.83
C ASP A 311 3.81 -6.40 -39.64
N GLY A 312 3.64 -5.07 -39.61
CA GLY A 312 3.01 -4.34 -38.51
C GLY A 312 3.80 -4.37 -37.20
N MET A 313 5.05 -4.84 -37.23
CA MET A 313 5.89 -5.08 -36.05
C MET A 313 7.21 -4.31 -36.10
N THR A 314 7.74 -4.04 -37.30
CA THR A 314 9.04 -3.40 -37.47
C THR A 314 8.92 -2.04 -38.17
N LEU A 315 9.91 -1.18 -37.92
CA LEU A 315 10.02 0.17 -38.47
C LEU A 315 11.32 0.28 -39.26
N PHE A 316 11.25 0.72 -40.51
CA PHE A 316 12.42 1.05 -41.34
C PHE A 316 12.66 2.56 -41.39
N GLU A 317 13.89 2.96 -41.74
CA GLU A 317 14.28 4.37 -41.80
C GLU A 317 13.57 5.11 -42.94
N ASN A 318 13.00 6.27 -42.64
CA ASN A 318 12.72 7.29 -43.65
C ASN A 318 13.93 8.21 -43.83
N VAL A 319 14.70 7.98 -44.89
CA VAL A 319 15.88 8.80 -45.21
C VAL A 319 15.54 10.24 -45.63
N TYR A 320 14.26 10.55 -45.86
CA TYR A 320 13.76 11.90 -46.17
C TYR A 320 13.02 12.55 -45.01
N SER A 321 13.17 12.01 -43.79
CA SER A 321 12.52 12.54 -42.59
C SER A 321 12.81 14.02 -42.38
N TRP A 322 11.76 14.78 -42.07
CA TRP A 322 11.87 16.22 -41.79
C TRP A 322 12.62 16.50 -40.50
N ASN A 323 12.70 15.53 -39.57
CA ASN A 323 13.53 15.70 -38.37
C ASN A 323 15.05 15.71 -38.69
N LYS A 324 15.46 15.53 -39.94
CA LYS A 324 16.83 15.84 -40.38
C LYS A 324 17.11 17.35 -40.46
N ALA A 325 16.09 18.21 -40.46
CA ALA A 325 16.22 19.67 -40.57
C ALA A 325 15.67 20.45 -39.37
N ALA A 326 14.87 19.81 -38.51
CA ALA A 326 14.20 20.48 -37.40
C ALA A 326 13.84 19.53 -36.25
N ASN A 327 13.52 20.11 -35.10
CA ASN A 327 12.83 19.42 -34.02
C ASN A 327 11.34 19.35 -34.38
N MET A 328 10.84 18.15 -34.68
CA MET A 328 9.48 17.93 -35.17
C MET A 328 8.54 17.58 -34.02
N LEU A 329 7.53 18.41 -33.78
CA LEU A 329 6.47 18.19 -32.80
C LEU A 329 5.19 17.77 -33.51
N PHE A 330 4.81 16.49 -33.39
CA PHE A 330 3.54 15.97 -33.87
C PHE A 330 2.53 16.05 -32.73
N LEU A 331 1.43 16.77 -32.94
CA LEU A 331 0.38 16.96 -31.93
C LEU A 331 -0.93 16.34 -32.41
N GLU A 332 -1.47 15.38 -31.66
CA GLU A 332 -2.78 14.80 -31.96
C GLU A 332 -3.89 15.73 -31.46
N SER A 333 -4.59 16.40 -32.37
CA SER A 333 -5.61 17.40 -32.06
C SER A 333 -6.80 17.27 -33.01
N PRO A 334 -8.04 17.53 -32.57
CA PRO A 334 -8.48 17.92 -31.21
C PRO A 334 -8.42 16.78 -30.18
N ARG A 335 -8.84 17.05 -28.93
CA ARG A 335 -9.08 16.02 -27.91
C ARG A 335 -9.88 14.82 -28.48
N ASN A 336 -9.59 13.61 -28.00
CA ASN A 336 -10.14 12.35 -28.50
C ASN A 336 -9.70 11.92 -29.93
N VAL A 337 -8.75 12.64 -30.55
CA VAL A 337 -8.05 12.14 -31.75
C VAL A 337 -6.85 11.30 -31.34
N GLY A 338 -6.74 10.09 -31.90
CA GLY A 338 -5.64 9.17 -31.61
C GLY A 338 -5.58 8.82 -30.13
N PHE A 339 -4.47 9.12 -29.48
CA PHE A 339 -4.26 8.91 -28.06
C PHE A 339 -4.62 10.12 -27.19
N SER A 340 -4.94 11.28 -27.78
CA SER A 340 -5.48 12.44 -27.04
C SER A 340 -6.80 12.09 -26.36
N THR A 341 -7.08 12.69 -25.20
CA THR A 341 -8.23 12.29 -24.37
C THR A 341 -8.88 13.45 -23.63
N GLN A 342 -10.10 13.20 -23.15
CA GLN A 342 -10.90 14.12 -22.35
C GLN A 342 -11.41 13.42 -21.08
N ASN A 343 -11.19 14.05 -19.93
CA ASN A 343 -11.82 13.70 -18.68
C ASN A 343 -13.19 14.37 -18.56
N MET A 344 -14.24 13.62 -18.87
CA MET A 344 -15.63 14.08 -18.86
C MET A 344 -16.14 14.57 -17.49
N SER A 345 -15.50 14.17 -16.38
CA SER A 345 -15.85 14.67 -15.05
C SER A 345 -15.31 16.07 -14.78
N ILE A 346 -14.25 16.49 -15.48
CA ILE A 346 -13.66 17.83 -15.36
C ILE A 346 -14.21 18.74 -16.46
N ASN A 347 -14.25 18.23 -17.70
CA ASN A 347 -14.77 18.94 -18.86
C ASN A 347 -15.86 18.10 -19.53
N PRO A 348 -17.15 18.39 -19.30
CA PRO A 348 -18.26 17.66 -19.92
C PRO A 348 -18.59 18.15 -21.34
N ASP A 349 -17.83 19.11 -21.90
CA ASP A 349 -18.12 19.69 -23.21
C ASP A 349 -17.93 18.66 -24.35
N THR A 350 -18.99 18.42 -25.10
CA THR A 350 -19.01 17.48 -26.24
C THR A 350 -18.92 18.19 -27.60
N VAL A 351 -18.79 19.52 -27.63
CA VAL A 351 -18.74 20.31 -28.86
C VAL A 351 -17.32 20.41 -29.41
N TYR A 352 -17.19 20.22 -30.72
CA TYR A 352 -15.97 20.42 -31.48
C TYR A 352 -16.21 21.53 -32.51
N ASN A 353 -15.34 22.53 -32.55
CA ASN A 353 -15.33 23.59 -33.55
C ASN A 353 -13.92 24.17 -33.69
N ASP A 354 -13.75 25.06 -34.67
CA ASP A 354 -12.44 25.63 -35.02
C ASP A 354 -11.84 26.42 -33.85
N GLU A 355 -12.64 27.28 -33.22
CA GLU A 355 -12.18 28.12 -32.10
C GLU A 355 -11.70 27.29 -30.91
N LYS A 356 -12.48 26.27 -30.51
CA LYS A 356 -12.13 25.39 -29.39
C LYS A 356 -10.89 24.58 -29.72
N THR A 357 -10.78 24.04 -30.93
CA THR A 357 -9.61 23.25 -31.35
C THR A 357 -8.33 24.09 -31.38
N ALA A 358 -8.41 25.32 -31.92
CA ALA A 358 -7.30 26.26 -31.94
C ALA A 358 -6.88 26.66 -30.52
N TYR A 359 -7.86 26.95 -29.65
CA TYR A 359 -7.59 27.31 -28.26
C TYR A 359 -6.96 26.16 -27.46
N ASP A 360 -7.45 24.94 -27.61
CA ASP A 360 -6.90 23.74 -26.96
C ASP A 360 -5.44 23.50 -27.39
N SER A 361 -5.18 23.60 -28.70
CA SER A 361 -3.84 23.42 -29.27
C SER A 361 -2.87 24.52 -28.78
N MET A 362 -3.33 25.77 -28.68
CA MET A 362 -2.53 26.88 -28.16
C MET A 362 -2.16 26.70 -26.68
N LEU A 363 -3.08 26.18 -25.85
CA LEU A 363 -2.79 25.84 -24.46
C LEU A 363 -1.79 24.67 -24.36
N ALA A 364 -1.97 23.63 -25.17
CA ALA A 364 -1.03 22.51 -25.23
C ALA A 364 0.39 22.97 -25.60
N LEU A 365 0.54 23.90 -26.55
CA LEU A 365 1.84 24.47 -26.92
C LEU A 365 2.46 25.32 -25.79
N LYS A 366 1.65 26.03 -25.01
CA LYS A 366 2.15 26.74 -23.81
C LYS A 366 2.64 25.75 -22.76
N ASP A 367 1.89 24.68 -22.51
CA ASP A 367 2.27 23.61 -21.59
C ASP A 367 3.54 22.90 -22.07
N PHE A 368 3.70 22.66 -23.38
CA PHE A 368 4.91 22.08 -23.97
C PHE A 368 6.17 22.87 -23.60
N LEU A 369 6.12 24.21 -23.66
CA LEU A 369 7.24 25.06 -23.28
C LEU A 369 7.57 25.04 -21.78
N THR A 370 6.67 24.54 -20.93
CA THR A 370 6.98 24.24 -19.52
C THR A 370 7.73 22.93 -19.36
N VAL A 371 7.48 21.96 -20.24
CA VAL A 371 8.15 20.64 -20.25
C VAL A 371 9.53 20.74 -20.91
N PHE A 372 9.63 21.52 -21.98
CA PHE A 372 10.85 21.72 -22.78
C PHE A 372 11.21 23.21 -22.87
N PRO A 373 11.62 23.84 -21.76
CA PRO A 373 11.91 25.27 -21.72
C PRO A 373 13.05 25.71 -22.66
N GLU A 374 13.91 24.80 -23.11
CA GLU A 374 14.97 25.06 -24.08
C GLU A 374 14.47 25.43 -25.50
N TYR A 375 13.17 25.24 -25.78
CA TYR A 375 12.55 25.74 -27.03
C TYR A 375 11.98 27.15 -26.89
N ASN A 376 12.02 27.77 -25.71
CA ASN A 376 11.63 29.18 -25.57
C ASN A 376 12.54 30.07 -26.43
N GLY A 377 11.93 30.93 -27.25
CA GLY A 377 12.66 31.79 -28.18
C GLY A 377 13.24 31.07 -29.40
N ARG A 378 12.98 29.77 -29.58
CA ARG A 378 13.35 29.03 -30.80
C ARG A 378 12.56 29.57 -32.01
N GLN A 379 13.18 29.56 -33.19
CA GLN A 379 12.43 29.77 -34.42
C GLN A 379 11.34 28.69 -34.53
N PHE A 380 10.09 29.12 -34.65
CA PHE A 380 8.91 28.25 -34.59
C PHE A 380 8.12 28.34 -35.90
N PHE A 381 7.79 27.18 -36.47
CA PHE A 381 6.97 27.06 -37.66
C PHE A 381 5.75 26.19 -37.37
N VAL A 382 4.61 26.56 -37.97
CA VAL A 382 3.37 25.78 -37.91
C VAL A 382 3.10 25.23 -39.30
N THR A 383 2.95 23.91 -39.38
CA THR A 383 2.78 23.15 -40.63
C THR A 383 1.70 22.08 -40.43
N GLY A 384 1.05 21.64 -41.50
CA GLY A 384 -0.01 20.64 -41.47
C GLY A 384 -0.61 20.34 -42.83
#